data_AF-A0A937FN26-F1
#
_entry.id   AF-A0A937FN26-F1
#
_cell.length_a   1.000
_cell.length_b   1.000
_cell.length_c   1.000
_cell.angle_alpha   90.00
_cell.angle_beta   90.00
_cell.angle_gamma   90.00
#
_symmetry.space_group_name_H-M   'P 1'
#
loop_
_entity.id
_entity.type
_entity.pdbx_description
1 polymer ?
#
loop_
_entity_poly.entity_id
_entity_poly.type
_entity_poly.pdbx_seq_one_letter_code
_entity_poly.pdbx_strand_id
1 'polypeptide(L)'
;MPDLVAIFRAGFVRRWHMNPDLAHTCDRIDGHSARVARILIALHPNPSFVLIREALTHDDGESVVGDVKAPTKDADREFAIRLAEIEANAARDIWDDLIAPEYLAEYDRAWLKFADRLDAYMWAAHHAPHVLYGDGWPECRAWLIKTTAELMHDLPHQAEQVCDAIERMGWRG
;
A
#
# COMPACT_ATOMS: atom_id res chain seq x y z
N MET A 1 20.93 12.09 -10.55
CA MET A 1 21.38 11.30 -9.38
C MET A 1 20.33 11.41 -8.29
N PRO A 2 20.11 10.38 -7.47
CA PRO A 2 19.12 10.43 -6.39
C PRO A 2 19.40 11.55 -5.38
N ASP A 3 18.35 12.19 -4.88
CA ASP A 3 18.45 13.21 -3.83
C ASP A 3 18.28 12.57 -2.44
N LEU A 4 19.41 12.40 -1.74
CA LEU A 4 19.43 11.77 -0.42
C LEU A 4 18.61 12.52 0.64
N VAL A 5 18.53 13.86 0.55
CA VAL A 5 17.74 14.65 1.50
C VAL A 5 16.26 14.49 1.19
N ALA A 6 15.88 14.48 -0.08
CA ALA A 6 14.50 14.24 -0.49
C ALA A 6 14.04 12.83 -0.10
N ILE A 7 14.87 11.80 -0.34
CA ILE A 7 14.62 10.40 0.08
C ILE A 7 14.35 10.36 1.59
N PHE A 8 15.23 10.94 2.40
CA PHE A 8 15.05 10.95 3.85
C PHE A 8 13.76 11.67 4.28
N ARG A 9 13.39 12.76 3.61
CA ARG A 9 12.19 13.55 3.94
C ARG A 9 10.90 12.88 3.50
N ALA A 10 10.91 12.16 2.37
CA ALA A 10 9.72 11.54 1.80
C ALA A 10 9.07 10.56 2.78
N GLY A 11 9.90 9.78 3.48
CA GLY A 11 9.45 8.84 4.50
C GLY A 11 8.65 9.45 5.67
N PHE A 12 8.70 10.78 5.89
CA PHE A 12 7.97 11.44 7.00
C PHE A 12 6.53 11.85 6.66
N VAL A 13 6.08 11.69 5.43
CA VAL A 13 4.67 11.93 5.08
C VAL A 13 3.78 11.03 5.93
N ARG A 14 2.70 11.61 6.44
CA ARG A 14 1.74 10.92 7.30
C ARG A 14 0.54 10.48 6.49
N ARG A 15 0.33 9.16 6.47
CA ARG A 15 -0.90 8.58 5.97
C ARG A 15 -2.05 8.95 6.88
N TRP A 16 -3.27 8.81 6.36
CA TRP A 16 -4.51 9.00 7.13
C TRP A 16 -4.77 10.43 7.61
N HIS A 17 -3.98 11.43 7.20
CA HIS A 17 -4.14 12.80 7.70
C HIS A 17 -5.51 13.43 7.35
N MET A 18 -6.22 12.88 6.37
CA MET A 18 -7.60 13.23 6.00
C MET A 18 -8.68 12.33 6.66
N ASN A 19 -8.30 11.32 7.44
CA ASN A 19 -9.21 10.37 8.08
C ASN A 19 -9.36 10.68 9.59
N PRO A 20 -10.55 11.05 10.08
CA PRO A 20 -10.74 11.47 11.48
C PRO A 20 -10.43 10.37 12.51
N ASP A 21 -10.65 9.11 12.16
CA ASP A 21 -10.46 7.97 13.07
C ASP A 21 -9.00 7.48 13.08
N LEU A 22 -8.23 7.75 12.02
CA LEU A 22 -6.86 7.23 11.86
C LEU A 22 -5.76 8.30 11.84
N ALA A 23 -6.08 9.58 11.64
CA ALA A 23 -5.09 10.66 11.55
C ALA A 23 -4.16 10.76 12.76
N HIS A 24 -4.66 10.42 13.95
CA HIS A 24 -3.90 10.48 15.20
C HIS A 24 -2.89 9.33 15.38
N THR A 25 -3.00 8.27 14.58
CA THR A 25 -2.11 7.09 14.65
C THR A 25 -0.70 7.37 14.14
N CYS A 26 -0.53 8.46 13.39
CA CYS A 26 0.76 8.92 12.85
C CYS A 26 1.49 7.86 12.01
N ASP A 27 0.77 7.07 11.21
CA ASP A 27 1.38 6.15 10.25
C ASP A 27 2.21 6.93 9.23
N ARG A 28 3.50 6.65 9.15
CA ARG A 28 4.42 7.31 8.22
C ARG A 28 4.66 6.43 7.01
N ILE A 29 4.93 7.03 5.84
CA ILE A 29 5.23 6.30 4.61
C ILE A 29 6.39 5.34 4.80
N ASP A 30 7.48 5.75 5.47
CA ASP A 30 8.62 4.86 5.70
C ASP A 30 8.24 3.56 6.44
N GLY A 31 7.36 3.67 7.43
CA GLY A 31 6.81 2.55 8.17
C GLY A 31 5.88 1.70 7.33
N HIS A 32 4.98 2.33 6.56
CA HIS A 32 4.06 1.65 5.66
C HIS A 32 4.80 0.86 4.57
N SER A 33 5.67 1.51 3.79
CA SER A 33 6.42 0.87 2.70
C SER A 33 7.30 -0.27 3.20
N ALA A 34 7.90 -0.15 4.39
CA ALA A 34 8.61 -1.24 5.04
C ALA A 34 7.70 -2.43 5.39
N ARG A 35 6.47 -2.20 5.85
CA ARG A 35 5.50 -3.28 6.13
C ARG A 35 5.00 -3.93 4.84
N VAL A 36 4.74 -3.17 3.78
CA VAL A 36 4.41 -3.70 2.43
C VAL A 36 5.51 -4.63 1.94
N ALA A 37 6.77 -4.19 1.99
CA ALA A 37 7.91 -5.03 1.59
C ALA A 37 8.00 -6.32 2.42
N ARG A 38 7.74 -6.25 3.74
CA ARG A 38 7.73 -7.43 4.63
C ARG A 38 6.58 -8.40 4.30
N ILE A 39 5.40 -7.88 3.95
CA ILE A 39 4.27 -8.70 3.49
C ILE A 39 4.65 -9.44 2.20
N LEU A 40 5.28 -8.76 1.24
CA LEU A 40 5.75 -9.39 0.00
C LEU A 40 6.80 -10.47 0.27
N ILE A 41 7.77 -10.21 1.14
CA ILE A 41 8.79 -11.21 1.55
C ILE A 41 8.13 -12.45 2.18
N ALA A 42 7.06 -12.26 2.95
CA ALA A 42 6.38 -13.36 3.64
C ALA A 42 5.49 -14.20 2.72
N LEU A 43 4.80 -13.56 1.76
CA LEU A 43 3.70 -14.19 1.02
C LEU A 43 4.03 -14.50 -0.44
N HIS A 44 4.82 -13.66 -1.11
CA HIS A 44 5.16 -13.87 -2.51
C HIS A 44 6.13 -15.07 -2.62
N PRO A 45 5.92 -16.02 -3.56
CA PRO A 45 6.71 -17.25 -3.63
C PRO A 45 8.20 -17.00 -3.96
N ASN A 46 8.49 -15.99 -4.78
CA ASN A 46 9.85 -15.57 -5.12
C ASN A 46 9.92 -14.09 -5.56
N PRO A 47 9.82 -13.11 -4.64
CA PRO A 47 9.72 -11.71 -5.02
C PRO A 47 11.02 -11.22 -5.64
N SER A 48 10.92 -10.53 -6.77
CA SER A 48 12.10 -9.94 -7.42
C SER A 48 12.66 -8.79 -6.56
N PHE A 49 13.97 -8.53 -6.68
CA PHE A 49 14.56 -7.35 -6.03
C PHE A 49 13.89 -6.05 -6.52
N VAL A 50 13.46 -6.01 -7.78
CA VAL A 50 12.73 -4.88 -8.36
C VAL A 50 11.40 -4.69 -7.61
N LEU A 51 10.60 -5.72 -7.42
CA LEU A 51 9.34 -5.64 -6.67
C LEU A 51 9.55 -5.18 -5.22
N ILE A 52 10.58 -5.68 -4.53
CA ILE A 52 10.88 -5.25 -3.15
C ILE A 52 11.32 -3.78 -3.11
N ARG A 53 12.15 -3.34 -4.07
CA ARG A 53 12.54 -1.93 -4.20
C ARG A 53 11.31 -1.05 -4.43
N GLU A 54 10.45 -1.41 -5.40
CA GLU A 54 9.23 -0.64 -5.66
C GLU A 54 8.34 -0.59 -4.40
N ALA A 55 8.18 -1.69 -3.66
CA ALA A 55 7.42 -1.67 -2.41
C ALA A 55 7.96 -0.69 -1.37
N LEU A 56 9.28 -0.54 -1.28
CA LEU A 56 9.95 0.38 -0.36
C LEU A 56 9.84 1.85 -0.76
N THR A 57 9.58 2.15 -2.04
CA THR A 57 9.66 3.52 -2.59
C THR A 57 8.38 4.02 -3.27
N HIS A 58 7.36 3.17 -3.43
CA HIS A 58 6.21 3.47 -4.29
C HIS A 58 5.43 4.74 -3.92
N ASP A 59 5.42 5.13 -2.65
CA ASP A 59 4.70 6.31 -2.16
C ASP A 59 5.61 7.53 -1.91
N ASP A 60 6.91 7.48 -2.22
CA ASP A 60 7.80 8.61 -1.92
C ASP A 60 7.42 9.90 -2.69
N GLY A 61 6.72 9.76 -3.81
CA GLY A 61 6.13 10.87 -4.56
C GLY A 61 5.05 11.64 -3.78
N GLU A 62 4.41 11.03 -2.79
CA GLU A 62 3.40 11.68 -1.92
C GLU A 62 4.01 12.80 -1.07
N SER A 63 5.34 12.87 -0.93
CA SER A 63 6.03 13.97 -0.28
C SER A 63 5.83 15.34 -0.94
N VAL A 64 5.40 15.36 -2.20
CA VAL A 64 5.12 16.58 -2.96
C VAL A 64 3.62 16.91 -2.96
N VAL A 65 2.76 15.90 -3.07
CA VAL A 65 1.30 16.09 -3.28
C VAL A 65 0.43 15.79 -2.07
N GLY A 66 0.96 15.07 -1.07
CA GLY A 66 0.23 14.50 0.05
C GLY A 66 -0.49 13.19 -0.27
N ASP A 67 -0.69 12.35 0.75
CA ASP A 67 -1.50 11.12 0.70
C ASP A 67 -2.99 11.44 0.49
N VAL A 68 -3.47 11.34 -0.75
CA VAL A 68 -4.89 11.56 -1.07
C VAL A 68 -5.66 10.25 -0.93
N LYS A 69 -6.70 10.26 -0.10
CA LYS A 69 -7.52 9.06 0.16
C LYS A 69 -8.13 8.45 -1.11
N ALA A 70 -8.15 7.12 -1.19
CA ALA A 70 -8.65 6.36 -2.33
C ALA A 70 -10.08 6.77 -2.80
N PRO A 71 -11.08 7.00 -1.92
CA PRO A 71 -12.41 7.42 -2.38
C PRO A 71 -12.42 8.75 -3.15
N THR A 72 -11.46 9.65 -2.87
CA THR A 72 -11.31 10.89 -3.63
C THR A 72 -10.74 10.61 -5.02
N LYS A 73 -9.78 9.69 -5.14
CA LYS A 73 -9.24 9.23 -6.43
C LYS A 73 -10.33 8.51 -7.25
N ASP A 74 -11.16 7.68 -6.62
CA ASP A 74 -12.20 6.91 -7.30
C ASP A 74 -13.37 7.75 -7.84
N ALA A 75 -13.64 8.91 -7.23
CA ALA A 75 -14.72 9.81 -7.64
C ALA A 75 -14.45 10.56 -8.95
N ASP A 76 -13.18 10.75 -9.33
CA ASP A 76 -12.79 11.46 -10.55
C ASP A 76 -11.57 10.78 -11.20
N ARG A 77 -11.84 10.09 -12.31
CA ARG A 77 -10.82 9.35 -13.05
C ARG A 77 -9.77 10.26 -13.69
N GLU A 78 -10.15 11.44 -14.16
CA GLU A 78 -9.18 12.36 -14.77
C GLU A 78 -8.25 12.93 -13.70
N PHE A 79 -8.80 13.29 -12.54
CA PHE A 79 -8.02 13.69 -11.38
C PHE A 79 -7.05 12.59 -10.93
N ALA A 80 -7.52 11.33 -10.81
CA ALA A 80 -6.68 10.21 -10.41
C ALA A 80 -5.50 9.98 -11.38
N ILE A 81 -5.72 10.10 -12.69
CA ILE A 81 -4.67 9.97 -13.70
C ILE A 81 -3.63 11.08 -13.53
N ARG A 82 -4.08 12.34 -13.45
CA ARG A 82 -3.17 13.49 -13.30
C ARG A 82 -2.38 13.43 -11.99
N LEU A 83 -3.03 13.01 -10.90
CA LEU A 83 -2.37 12.85 -9.61
C LEU A 83 -1.29 11.77 -9.67
N ALA A 84 -1.59 10.60 -10.26
CA ALA A 84 -0.61 9.53 -10.44
C ALA A 84 0.58 9.97 -11.32
N GLU A 85 0.34 10.80 -12.34
CA GLU A 85 1.42 11.38 -13.16
C GLU A 85 2.33 12.30 -12.33
N ILE A 86 1.75 13.13 -11.46
CA ILE A 86 2.51 14.04 -10.58
C ILE A 86 3.29 13.23 -9.53
N GLU A 87 2.66 12.24 -8.89
CA GLU A 87 3.30 11.33 -7.93
C GLU A 87 4.49 10.60 -8.58
N ALA A 88 4.32 10.07 -9.80
CA ALA A 88 5.38 9.40 -10.54
C ALA A 88 6.52 10.34 -10.94
N ASN A 89 6.22 11.58 -11.33
CA ASN A 89 7.25 12.58 -11.61
C ASN A 89 8.03 12.95 -10.35
N ALA A 90 7.35 13.17 -9.22
CA ALA A 90 7.99 13.46 -7.94
C ALA A 90 8.89 12.31 -7.48
N ALA A 91 8.43 11.06 -7.61
CA ALA A 91 9.24 9.89 -7.29
C ALA A 91 10.50 9.81 -8.17
N ARG A 92 10.39 10.11 -9.48
CA ARG A 92 11.56 10.20 -10.39
C ARG A 92 12.51 11.34 -10.02
N ASP A 93 12.01 12.49 -9.57
CA ASP A 93 12.87 13.58 -9.09
C ASP A 93 13.67 13.18 -7.83
N ILE A 94 13.08 12.35 -6.96
CA ILE A 94 13.72 11.85 -5.73
C ILE A 94 14.76 10.78 -6.03
N TRP A 95 14.41 9.81 -6.89
CA TRP A 95 15.15 8.56 -7.05
C TRP A 95 15.90 8.44 -8.38
N ASP A 96 15.69 9.36 -9.32
CA ASP A 96 16.26 9.32 -10.67
C ASP A 96 15.88 8.00 -11.39
N ASP A 97 16.73 7.53 -12.30
CA ASP A 97 16.58 6.24 -12.99
C ASP A 97 16.70 4.99 -12.08
N LEU A 98 16.85 5.13 -10.75
CA LEU A 98 16.92 3.98 -9.83
C LEU A 98 15.58 3.29 -9.65
N ILE A 99 14.46 3.98 -9.85
CA ILE A 99 13.13 3.40 -9.83
C ILE A 99 12.45 3.64 -11.18
N ALA A 100 11.70 2.65 -11.64
CA ALA A 100 11.03 2.70 -12.93
C ALA A 100 9.77 1.84 -12.85
N PRO A 101 8.70 2.35 -12.20
CA PRO A 101 7.48 1.59 -11.93
C PRO A 101 6.79 1.08 -13.21
N GLU A 102 7.03 1.73 -14.35
CA GLU A 102 6.57 1.28 -15.68
C GLU A 102 7.10 -0.11 -16.07
N TYR A 103 8.26 -0.51 -15.56
CA TYR A 103 8.88 -1.80 -15.89
C TYR A 103 8.48 -2.95 -14.97
N LEU A 104 7.66 -2.69 -13.93
CA LEU A 104 7.14 -3.75 -13.09
C LEU A 104 6.23 -4.66 -13.91
N ALA A 105 6.29 -5.98 -13.73
CA ALA A 105 5.37 -6.88 -14.43
C ALA A 105 3.93 -6.69 -13.93
N GLU A 106 2.93 -7.03 -14.74
CA GLU A 106 1.52 -6.97 -14.30
C GLU A 106 1.26 -7.85 -13.07
N TYR A 107 1.88 -9.03 -13.04
CA TYR A 107 1.84 -9.93 -11.88
C TYR A 107 2.41 -9.28 -10.61
N ASP A 108 3.58 -8.66 -10.71
CA ASP A 108 4.24 -7.96 -9.60
C ASP A 108 3.42 -6.73 -9.14
N ARG A 109 2.76 -6.02 -10.07
CA ARG A 109 1.82 -4.94 -9.75
C ARG A 109 0.61 -5.43 -8.95
N ALA A 110 0.06 -6.60 -9.29
CA ALA A 110 -1.04 -7.19 -8.55
C ALA A 110 -0.63 -7.54 -7.10
N TRP A 111 0.57 -8.09 -6.93
CA TRP A 111 1.15 -8.35 -5.61
C TRP A 111 1.42 -7.10 -4.79
N LEU A 112 2.01 -6.06 -5.41
CA LEU A 112 2.26 -4.79 -4.74
C LEU A 112 0.95 -4.17 -4.24
N LYS A 113 -0.07 -4.09 -5.10
CA LYS A 113 -1.41 -3.60 -4.75
C LYS A 113 -2.06 -4.43 -3.65
N PHE A 114 -1.88 -5.75 -3.68
CA PHE A 114 -2.38 -6.63 -2.64
C PHE A 114 -1.71 -6.35 -1.29
N ALA A 115 -0.38 -6.23 -1.27
CA ALA A 115 0.39 -5.98 -0.05
C ALA A 115 0.12 -4.60 0.55
N ASP A 116 0.05 -3.54 -0.28
CA ASP A 116 -0.34 -2.19 0.14
C ASP A 116 -1.71 -2.19 0.84
N ARG A 117 -2.71 -2.77 0.17
CA ARG A 117 -4.07 -2.84 0.70
C ARG A 117 -4.18 -3.70 1.96
N LEU A 118 -3.45 -4.80 2.03
CA LEU A 118 -3.41 -5.65 3.22
C LEU A 118 -2.80 -4.90 4.41
N ASP A 119 -1.72 -4.14 4.20
CA ASP A 119 -1.14 -3.28 5.24
C ASP A 119 -2.15 -2.24 5.73
N ALA A 120 -2.81 -1.53 4.82
CA ALA A 120 -3.83 -0.54 5.15
C ALA A 120 -4.97 -1.14 6.00
N TYR A 121 -5.44 -2.33 5.63
CA TYR A 121 -6.46 -3.07 6.39
C TYR A 121 -5.97 -3.46 7.78
N MET A 122 -4.76 -4.01 7.88
CA MET A 122 -4.17 -4.42 9.17
C MET A 122 -3.94 -3.22 10.09
N TRP A 123 -3.52 -2.07 9.54
CA TRP A 123 -3.35 -0.83 10.30
C TRP A 123 -4.69 -0.34 10.86
N ALA A 124 -5.72 -0.23 10.01
CA ALA A 124 -7.05 0.18 10.42
C ALA A 124 -7.65 -0.77 11.47
N ALA A 125 -7.49 -2.08 11.27
CA ALA A 125 -7.94 -3.10 12.21
C ALA A 125 -7.26 -3.00 13.58
N HIS A 126 -5.96 -2.67 13.60
CA HIS A 126 -5.20 -2.55 14.84
C HIS A 126 -5.55 -1.28 15.62
N HIS A 127 -5.71 -0.14 14.93
CA HIS A 127 -5.83 1.17 15.57
C HIS A 127 -7.27 1.65 15.76
N ALA A 128 -8.17 1.34 14.83
CA ALA A 128 -9.54 1.81 14.84
C ALA A 128 -10.51 0.72 14.35
N PRO A 129 -10.58 -0.46 15.00
CA PRO A 129 -11.34 -1.61 14.49
C PRO A 129 -12.82 -1.31 14.17
N HIS A 130 -13.42 -0.33 14.86
CA HIS A 130 -14.80 0.09 14.64
C HIS A 130 -15.04 0.69 13.24
N VAL A 131 -14.01 1.17 12.53
CA VAL A 131 -14.17 1.72 11.17
C VAL A 131 -14.39 0.64 10.11
N LEU A 132 -14.01 -0.62 10.39
CA LEU A 132 -14.03 -1.70 9.41
C LEU A 132 -15.44 -2.09 8.92
N TYR A 133 -16.50 -1.57 9.54
CA TYR A 133 -17.89 -1.81 9.13
C TYR A 133 -18.41 -0.82 8.08
N GLY A 134 -17.68 0.26 7.80
CA GLY A 134 -18.12 1.33 6.91
C GLY A 134 -17.05 1.71 5.88
N ASP A 135 -17.34 2.77 5.12
CA ASP A 135 -16.37 3.50 4.30
C ASP A 135 -15.49 2.65 3.36
N GLY A 136 -16.06 1.60 2.76
CA GLY A 136 -15.36 0.76 1.78
C GLY A 136 -14.54 -0.39 2.37
N TRP A 137 -14.46 -0.51 3.71
CA TRP A 137 -13.71 -1.59 4.36
C TRP A 137 -14.30 -2.99 4.14
N PRO A 138 -15.64 -3.19 4.11
CA PRO A 138 -16.21 -4.48 3.73
C PRO A 138 -15.80 -4.91 2.31
N GLU A 139 -15.79 -3.98 1.36
CA GLU A 139 -15.35 -4.20 -0.02
C GLU A 139 -13.85 -4.48 -0.08
N CYS A 140 -13.05 -3.76 0.71
CA CYS A 140 -11.62 -4.02 0.86
C CYS A 140 -11.37 -5.44 1.37
N ARG A 141 -12.09 -5.88 2.41
CA ARG A 141 -12.00 -7.24 2.95
C ARG A 141 -12.39 -8.29 1.90
N ALA A 142 -13.50 -8.08 1.21
CA ALA A 142 -13.95 -9.00 0.16
C ALA A 142 -12.93 -9.09 -0.98
N TRP A 143 -12.35 -7.96 -1.38
CA TRP A 143 -11.28 -7.92 -2.37
C TRP A 143 -10.03 -8.68 -1.90
N LEU A 144 -9.59 -8.48 -0.65
CA LEU A 144 -8.43 -9.18 -0.09
C LEU A 144 -8.63 -10.69 -0.10
N ILE A 145 -9.79 -11.19 0.32
CA ILE A 145 -10.11 -12.62 0.31
C ILE A 145 -10.09 -13.17 -1.12
N LYS A 146 -10.74 -12.47 -2.06
CA LYS A 146 -10.77 -12.88 -3.46
C LYS A 146 -9.36 -12.93 -4.06
N THR A 147 -8.59 -11.86 -3.90
CA THR A 147 -7.24 -11.75 -4.47
C THR A 147 -6.25 -12.70 -3.80
N THR A 148 -6.45 -13.06 -2.53
CA THR A 148 -5.72 -14.16 -1.87
C THR A 148 -5.92 -15.46 -2.63
N ALA A 149 -7.17 -15.82 -2.95
CA ALA A 149 -7.46 -17.03 -3.70
C ALA A 149 -6.87 -17.01 -5.13
N GLU A 150 -6.71 -15.83 -5.75
CA GLU A 150 -6.13 -15.68 -7.09
C GLU A 150 -4.58 -15.76 -7.06
N LEU A 151 -3.93 -14.94 -6.24
CA LEU A 151 -2.46 -14.86 -6.17
C LEU A 151 -1.82 -16.07 -5.49
N MET A 152 -2.55 -16.71 -4.58
CA MET A 152 -2.05 -17.79 -3.72
C MET A 152 -2.78 -19.12 -3.97
N HIS A 153 -3.36 -19.32 -5.16
CA HIS A 153 -4.09 -20.55 -5.50
C HIS A 153 -3.24 -21.82 -5.31
N ASP A 154 -1.94 -21.74 -5.63
CA ASP A 154 -0.95 -22.81 -5.46
C ASP A 154 -0.14 -22.69 -4.16
N LEU A 155 -0.50 -21.77 -3.26
CA LEU A 155 0.20 -21.45 -2.02
C LEU A 155 -0.75 -21.54 -0.81
N PRO A 156 -1.29 -22.74 -0.51
CA PRO A 156 -2.37 -22.89 0.45
C PRO A 156 -2.01 -22.43 1.87
N HIS A 157 -0.75 -22.60 2.29
CA HIS A 157 -0.30 -22.14 3.60
C HIS A 157 -0.24 -20.61 3.70
N GLN A 158 0.23 -19.92 2.67
CA GLN A 158 0.23 -18.45 2.62
C GLN A 158 -1.20 -17.91 2.57
N ALA A 159 -2.06 -18.55 1.77
CA ALA A 159 -3.48 -18.19 1.69
C ALA A 159 -4.17 -18.31 3.06
N GLU A 160 -3.94 -19.41 3.77
CA GLU A 160 -4.45 -19.64 5.13
C GLU A 160 -3.95 -18.56 6.10
N GLN A 161 -2.66 -18.22 6.07
CA GLN A 161 -2.09 -17.15 6.92
C GLN A 161 -2.78 -15.80 6.72
N VAL A 162 -3.10 -15.43 5.48
CA VAL A 162 -3.81 -14.17 5.20
C VAL A 162 -5.23 -14.22 5.74
N CYS A 163 -5.97 -15.28 5.45
CA CYS A 163 -7.35 -15.45 5.94
C CYS A 163 -7.39 -15.40 7.48
N ASP A 164 -6.48 -16.12 8.14
CA ASP A 164 -6.31 -16.11 9.59
C ASP A 164 -6.00 -14.70 10.11
N ALA A 165 -5.10 -13.97 9.47
CA ALA A 165 -4.77 -12.60 9.87
C ALA A 165 -5.99 -11.68 9.77
N ILE A 166 -6.71 -11.73 8.64
CA ILE A 166 -7.94 -10.94 8.42
C ILE A 166 -9.01 -11.28 9.46
N GLU A 167 -9.17 -12.55 9.82
CA GLU A 167 -10.16 -13.00 10.80
C GLU A 167 -9.78 -12.72 12.25
N ARG A 168 -8.48 -12.75 12.58
CA ARG A 168 -7.98 -12.43 13.92
C ARG A 168 -7.97 -10.93 14.18
N MET A 169 -7.63 -10.13 13.18
CA MET A 169 -7.59 -8.68 13.28
C MET A 169 -8.95 -8.03 13.04
N GLY A 170 -9.85 -8.69 12.31
CA GLY A 170 -11.25 -8.27 12.22
C GLY A 170 -11.88 -8.32 13.60
N TRP A 171 -12.34 -7.15 14.09
CA TRP A 171 -12.95 -7.07 15.42
C TRP A 171 -14.21 -7.93 15.49
N ARG A 172 -14.17 -8.89 16.41
CA ARG A 172 -15.32 -9.66 16.84
C ARG A 172 -15.90 -8.86 17.99
N GLY A 173 -17.09 -8.29 17.78
CA GLY A 173 -17.84 -7.59 18.81
C GLY A 173 -17.97 -8.40 20.10
#